data_AF-T1A7P5-F1
#
_entry.id   AF-T1A7P5-F1
#
_cell.length_a   1.000
_cell.length_b   1.000
_cell.length_c   1.000
_cell.angle_alpha   90.00
_cell.angle_beta   90.00
_cell.angle_gamma   90.00
#
_symmetry.space_group_name_H-M   'P 1'
#
loop_
_entity.id
_entity.type
_entity.pdbx_description
1 polymer ?
#
loop_
_entity_poly.entity_id
_entity_poly.type
_entity_poly.pdbx_seq_one_letter_code
_entity_poly.pdbx_strand_id
1 'polypeptide(L)'
;LDGQRFELKDGAVLIAAITSCTNTSNPSVMLGAGLLARNAHRRGLTAKPWVKTSLAPGSRVVTDYYRKAGLLSELAAVGFELVGYGCTTCIGNSGPLKNEISAAVKAGDITACSVLSGNRNFEGRVHPEVRMNFLASPPLVVAYALAGTLDIDLT
;
A
#
# COMPACT_ATOMS: atom_id res chain seq x y z
N LEU A 1 -0.35 -14.37 12.52
CA LEU A 1 -1.32 -14.23 11.40
C LEU A 1 -1.44 -15.59 10.73
N ASP A 2 -2.63 -16.19 10.70
CA ASP A 2 -2.91 -17.45 9.98
C ASP A 2 -1.93 -18.59 10.30
N GLY A 3 -1.64 -18.78 11.61
CA GLY A 3 -0.70 -19.80 12.10
C GLY A 3 0.79 -19.44 11.95
N GLN A 4 1.12 -18.34 11.28
CA GLN A 4 2.49 -17.87 11.10
C GLN A 4 2.85 -16.74 12.08
N ARG A 5 4.12 -16.70 12.48
CA ARG A 5 4.69 -15.67 13.36
C ARG A 5 5.57 -14.72 12.54
N PHE A 6 5.44 -13.44 12.81
CA PHE A 6 6.20 -12.37 12.18
C PHE A 6 6.67 -11.40 13.27
N GLU A 7 7.81 -10.76 13.03
CA GLU A 7 8.33 -9.72 13.89
C GLU A 7 8.00 -8.35 13.28
N LEU A 8 7.42 -7.45 14.07
CA LEU A 8 7.25 -6.05 13.70
C LEU A 8 8.32 -5.24 14.42
N LYS A 9 8.94 -4.33 13.68
CA LYS A 9 9.94 -3.39 14.18
C LYS A 9 9.52 -1.98 13.82
N ASP A 10 10.16 -0.99 14.43
CA ASP A 10 10.06 0.39 13.98
C ASP A 10 10.35 0.50 12.49
N GLY A 11 9.61 1.35 11.78
CA GLY A 11 9.72 1.46 10.34
C GLY A 11 8.86 0.45 9.57
N ALA A 12 8.20 -0.50 10.23
CA ALA A 12 7.30 -1.45 9.58
C ALA A 12 6.17 -0.73 8.83
N VAL A 13 5.98 -1.07 7.56
CA VAL A 13 4.90 -0.54 6.73
C VAL A 13 3.63 -1.31 7.05
N LEU A 14 2.63 -0.63 7.63
CA LEU A 14 1.33 -1.24 7.94
C LEU A 14 0.25 -0.90 6.93
N ILE A 15 0.41 0.21 6.21
CA ILE A 15 -0.53 0.64 5.16
C ILE A 15 0.27 1.00 3.91
N ALA A 16 -0.11 0.42 2.78
CA ALA A 16 0.41 0.77 1.46
C ALA A 16 -0.75 1.06 0.50
N ALA A 17 -1.01 2.33 0.19
CA ALA A 17 -2.21 2.73 -0.54
C ALA A 17 -1.89 3.46 -1.85
N ILE A 18 -2.26 2.84 -2.98
CA ILE A 18 -2.36 3.55 -4.26
C ILE A 18 -3.70 4.28 -4.25
N THR A 19 -3.66 5.58 -3.96
CA THR A 19 -4.83 6.43 -3.73
C THR A 19 -4.60 7.82 -4.32
N SER A 20 -5.56 8.73 -4.12
CA SER A 20 -5.56 10.15 -4.52
C SER A 20 -5.71 10.40 -6.02
N CYS A 21 -6.46 11.46 -6.35
CA CYS A 21 -6.53 12.00 -7.71
C CYS A 21 -5.18 12.53 -8.22
N THR A 22 -4.25 12.92 -7.33
CA THR A 22 -2.94 13.47 -7.71
C THR A 22 -2.12 12.46 -8.53
N ASN A 23 -2.00 11.22 -8.07
CA ASN A 23 -1.18 10.21 -8.76
C ASN A 23 -2.00 9.26 -9.63
N THR A 24 -3.24 8.97 -9.26
CA THR A 24 -4.07 8.04 -10.04
C THR A 24 -4.53 8.62 -11.38
N SER A 25 -4.41 9.93 -11.58
CA SER A 25 -4.65 10.61 -12.86
C SER A 25 -3.46 10.54 -13.83
N ASN A 26 -2.28 10.11 -13.38
CA ASN A 26 -1.07 10.01 -14.20
C ASN A 26 -0.88 8.56 -14.68
N PRO A 27 -1.15 8.25 -15.96
CA PRO A 27 -1.06 6.87 -16.46
C PRO A 27 0.36 6.29 -16.39
N SER A 28 1.40 7.11 -16.52
CA SER A 28 2.79 6.63 -16.55
C SER A 28 3.20 5.95 -15.24
N VAL A 29 2.92 6.60 -14.10
CA VAL A 29 3.26 6.04 -12.78
C VAL A 29 2.34 4.89 -12.39
N MET A 30 1.09 4.92 -12.83
CA MET A 30 0.13 3.84 -12.61
C MET A 30 0.53 2.59 -13.39
N LEU A 31 0.79 2.71 -14.70
CA LEU A 31 1.33 1.60 -15.50
C LEU A 31 2.65 1.08 -14.92
N GLY A 32 3.53 1.98 -14.44
CA GLY A 32 4.75 1.59 -13.72
C GLY A 32 4.47 0.69 -12.50
N ALA A 33 3.45 1.02 -11.70
CA ALA A 33 3.06 0.22 -10.54
C ALA A 33 2.53 -1.15 -10.95
N GLY A 34 1.68 -1.20 -11.98
CA GLY A 34 1.18 -2.44 -12.54
C GLY A 34 2.28 -3.34 -13.11
N LEU A 35 3.24 -2.76 -13.83
CA LEU A 35 4.39 -3.49 -14.37
C LEU A 35 5.31 -4.02 -13.27
N LEU A 36 5.53 -3.24 -12.21
CA LEU A 36 6.29 -3.69 -11.04
C LEU A 36 5.57 -4.85 -10.34
N ALA A 37 4.26 -4.72 -10.09
CA ALA A 37 3.44 -5.78 -9.52
C ALA A 37 3.51 -7.06 -10.35
N ARG A 38 3.38 -6.97 -11.68
CA ARG A 38 3.52 -8.12 -12.59
C ARG A 38 4.87 -8.82 -12.44
N ASN A 39 5.95 -8.04 -12.41
CA ASN A 39 7.30 -8.61 -12.29
C ASN A 39 7.52 -9.24 -10.90
N ALA A 40 6.97 -8.65 -9.83
CA ALA A 40 6.99 -9.19 -8.48
C ALA A 40 6.19 -10.50 -8.38
N HIS A 41 4.97 -10.51 -8.91
CA HIS A 41 4.10 -11.69 -8.92
C HIS A 41 4.76 -12.87 -9.66
N ARG A 42 5.35 -12.62 -10.84
CA ARG A 42 6.11 -13.64 -11.59
C ARG A 42 7.31 -14.21 -10.83
N ARG A 43 7.82 -13.49 -9.83
CA ARG A 43 8.89 -13.93 -8.94
C ARG A 43 8.37 -14.57 -7.64
N GLY A 44 7.05 -14.79 -7.53
CA GLY A 44 6.42 -15.34 -6.34
C GLY A 44 6.37 -14.37 -5.14
N LEU A 45 6.57 -13.08 -5.38
CA LEU A 45 6.52 -12.06 -4.33
C LEU A 45 5.07 -11.56 -4.16
N THR A 46 4.70 -11.31 -2.91
CA THR A 46 3.45 -10.66 -2.51
C THR A 46 3.73 -9.65 -1.41
N ALA A 47 2.81 -8.71 -1.17
CA ALA A 47 2.93 -7.83 -0.02
C ALA A 47 3.07 -8.63 1.28
N LYS A 48 3.81 -8.07 2.25
CA LYS A 48 3.97 -8.74 3.55
C LYS A 48 2.62 -8.86 4.26
N PRO A 49 2.36 -9.96 5.02
CA PRO A 49 1.02 -10.26 5.54
C PRO A 49 0.42 -9.23 6.52
N TRP A 50 1.27 -8.40 7.11
CA TRP A 50 0.89 -7.31 8.02
C TRP A 50 0.58 -6.00 7.29
N VAL A 51 0.92 -5.87 6.02
CA VAL A 51 0.70 -4.66 5.22
C VAL A 51 -0.74 -4.67 4.72
N LYS A 52 -1.51 -3.64 5.06
CA LYS A 52 -2.81 -3.36 4.48
C LYS A 52 -2.65 -2.60 3.16
N THR A 53 -2.78 -3.33 2.07
CA THR A 53 -2.70 -2.80 0.71
C THR A 53 -4.06 -2.33 0.19
N SER A 54 -4.07 -1.30 -0.66
CA SER A 54 -5.29 -0.88 -1.35
C SER A 54 -5.02 -0.17 -2.68
N LEU A 55 -5.88 -0.42 -3.67
CA LEU A 55 -5.95 0.33 -4.92
C LEU A 55 -7.29 1.08 -4.98
N ALA A 56 -7.22 2.41 -4.93
CA ALA A 56 -8.38 3.30 -4.95
C ALA A 56 -8.20 4.44 -5.99
N PRO A 57 -8.44 4.16 -7.27
CA PRO A 57 -8.31 5.16 -8.33
C PRO A 57 -9.41 6.21 -8.28
N GLY A 58 -9.11 7.43 -8.76
CA GLY A 58 -10.10 8.50 -8.87
C GLY A 58 -11.14 8.31 -10.00
N SER A 59 -10.91 7.37 -10.93
CA SER A 59 -11.79 7.13 -12.09
C SER A 59 -11.72 5.69 -12.58
N ARG A 60 -12.79 5.22 -13.22
CA ARG A 60 -12.87 3.91 -13.89
C ARG A 60 -11.88 3.77 -15.05
N VAL A 61 -11.50 4.89 -15.68
CA VAL A 61 -10.50 4.92 -16.77
C VAL A 61 -9.20 4.23 -16.35
N VAL A 62 -8.79 4.37 -15.09
CA VAL A 62 -7.60 3.71 -14.55
C VAL A 62 -7.71 2.20 -14.61
N THR A 63 -8.82 1.67 -14.12
CA THR A 63 -9.05 0.22 -14.14
C THR A 63 -9.22 -0.30 -15.56
N ASP A 64 -9.74 0.51 -16.49
CA ASP A 64 -9.94 0.10 -17.87
C ASP A 64 -8.62 -0.10 -18.60
N TYR A 65 -7.65 0.82 -18.46
CA TYR A 65 -6.34 0.59 -19.06
C TYR A 65 -5.57 -0.54 -18.36
N TYR A 66 -5.74 -0.74 -17.04
CA TYR A 66 -5.14 -1.88 -16.36
C TYR A 66 -5.72 -3.21 -16.83
N ARG A 67 -7.03 -3.30 -17.05
CA ARG A 67 -7.66 -4.51 -17.62
C ARG A 67 -7.14 -4.79 -19.03
N LYS A 68 -7.12 -3.76 -19.90
CA LYS A 68 -6.61 -3.88 -21.27
C LYS A 68 -5.14 -4.32 -21.32
N ALA A 69 -4.33 -3.85 -20.37
CA ALA A 69 -2.92 -4.22 -20.26
C ALA A 69 -2.68 -5.53 -19.49
N GLY A 70 -3.72 -6.18 -18.94
CA GLY A 70 -3.60 -7.38 -18.11
C GLY A 70 -2.90 -7.14 -16.76
N LEU A 71 -2.89 -5.90 -16.25
CA LEU A 71 -2.17 -5.51 -15.03
C LEU A 71 -3.05 -5.47 -13.78
N LEU A 72 -4.38 -5.45 -13.93
CA LEU A 72 -5.28 -5.38 -12.77
C LEU A 72 -5.19 -6.64 -11.90
N SER A 73 -5.17 -7.82 -12.54
CA SER A 73 -4.98 -9.10 -11.85
C SER A 73 -3.59 -9.22 -11.23
N GLU A 74 -2.56 -8.69 -11.90
CA GLU A 74 -1.19 -8.68 -11.39
C GLU A 74 -1.05 -7.83 -10.11
N LEU A 75 -1.72 -6.67 -10.06
CA LEU A 75 -1.80 -5.83 -8.86
C LEU A 75 -2.53 -6.56 -7.73
N ALA A 76 -3.68 -7.16 -8.01
CA ALA A 76 -4.43 -7.94 -7.01
C ALA A 76 -3.61 -9.11 -6.47
N ALA A 77 -2.85 -9.82 -7.34
CA ALA A 77 -2.05 -10.97 -6.96
C ALA A 77 -0.90 -10.63 -5.99
N VAL A 78 -0.43 -9.38 -5.95
CA VAL A 78 0.53 -8.89 -4.96
C VAL A 78 -0.13 -8.15 -3.78
N GLY A 79 -1.46 -8.15 -3.70
CA GLY A 79 -2.26 -7.60 -2.60
C GLY A 79 -2.99 -6.29 -2.90
N PHE A 80 -2.75 -5.63 -4.04
CA PHE A 80 -3.40 -4.36 -4.38
C PHE A 80 -4.75 -4.56 -5.05
N GLU A 81 -5.71 -5.06 -4.29
CA GLU A 81 -7.10 -5.19 -4.75
C GLU A 81 -7.77 -3.82 -4.93
N LEU A 82 -8.65 -3.74 -5.93
CA LEU A 82 -9.50 -2.57 -6.16
C LEU A 82 -10.54 -2.47 -5.04
N VAL A 83 -10.36 -1.51 -4.13
CA VAL A 83 -11.26 -1.31 -2.98
C VAL A 83 -12.40 -0.33 -3.25
N GLY A 84 -12.31 0.43 -4.34
CA GLY A 84 -13.35 1.39 -4.74
C GLY A 84 -12.80 2.55 -5.55
N TYR A 85 -13.67 3.49 -5.90
CA TYR A 85 -13.32 4.73 -6.61
C TYR A 85 -13.58 5.92 -5.70
N GLY A 86 -12.54 6.69 -5.36
CA GLY A 86 -12.67 7.85 -4.49
C GLY A 86 -11.47 8.06 -3.56
N CYS A 87 -11.61 9.02 -2.65
CA CYS A 87 -10.49 9.52 -1.86
C CYS A 87 -9.90 8.50 -0.86
N THR A 88 -10.71 7.62 -0.26
CA THR A 88 -10.27 6.51 0.62
C THR A 88 -9.15 6.91 1.60
N THR A 89 -8.02 6.20 1.62
CA THR A 89 -6.86 6.43 2.49
C THR A 89 -6.31 7.86 2.36
N CYS A 90 -6.42 8.53 1.21
CA CYS A 90 -5.93 9.90 1.03
C CYS A 90 -6.60 10.91 1.99
N ILE A 91 -7.82 10.61 2.46
CA ILE A 91 -8.53 11.45 3.42
C ILE A 91 -8.62 10.84 4.83
N GLY A 92 -7.87 9.77 5.10
CA GLY A 92 -7.90 9.06 6.38
C GLY A 92 -8.92 7.93 6.46
N ASN A 93 -9.67 7.66 5.39
CA ASN A 93 -10.58 6.51 5.32
C ASN A 93 -9.80 5.24 4.94
N SER A 94 -8.78 4.93 5.73
CA SER A 94 -7.93 3.74 5.61
C SER A 94 -8.56 2.48 6.20
N GLY A 95 -9.55 2.63 7.10
CA GLY A 95 -10.22 1.55 7.81
C GLY A 95 -9.29 0.82 8.80
N PRO A 96 -9.82 -0.12 9.60
CA PRO A 96 -9.06 -0.73 10.69
C PRO A 96 -7.91 -1.63 10.19
N LEU A 97 -6.83 -1.70 10.96
CA LEU A 97 -5.82 -2.76 10.83
C LEU A 97 -6.37 -4.10 11.34
N LYS A 98 -5.71 -5.20 11.01
CA LYS A 98 -6.02 -6.50 11.64
C LYS A 98 -5.78 -6.41 13.14
N ASN A 99 -6.65 -7.03 13.94
CA ASN A 99 -6.62 -6.92 15.40
C ASN A 99 -5.26 -7.33 15.99
N GLU A 100 -4.65 -8.39 15.45
CA GLU A 100 -3.35 -8.89 15.87
C GLU A 100 -2.22 -7.90 15.57
N ILE A 101 -2.31 -7.16 14.47
CA ILE A 101 -1.35 -6.13 14.10
C ILE A 101 -1.50 -4.90 15.01
N SER A 102 -2.73 -4.43 15.22
CA SER A 102 -3.02 -3.35 16.18
C SER A 102 -2.52 -3.70 17.59
N ALA A 103 -2.76 -4.94 18.04
CA ALA A 103 -2.28 -5.41 19.34
C ALA A 103 -0.74 -5.42 19.42
N ALA A 104 -0.06 -5.91 18.38
CA ALA A 104 1.39 -5.93 18.33
C ALA A 104 2.01 -4.53 18.31
N VAL A 105 1.44 -3.59 17.56
CA VAL A 105 1.89 -2.19 17.51
C VAL A 105 1.80 -1.54 18.88
N LYS A 106 0.67 -1.72 19.58
CA LYS A 106 0.46 -1.17 20.92
C LYS A 106 1.36 -1.82 21.96
N ALA A 107 1.47 -3.15 21.94
CA ALA A 107 2.27 -3.90 22.91
C ALA A 107 3.78 -3.62 22.77
N GLY A 108 4.26 -3.41 21.55
CA GLY A 108 5.67 -3.12 21.27
C GLY A 108 6.02 -1.62 21.19
N ASP A 109 5.05 -0.72 21.41
CA ASP A 109 5.18 0.73 21.15
C ASP A 109 5.84 1.04 19.79
N ILE A 110 5.45 0.29 18.76
CA ILE A 110 6.11 0.32 17.45
C ILE A 110 5.77 1.62 16.72
N THR A 111 6.81 2.30 16.24
CA THR A 111 6.69 3.44 15.33
C THR A 111 6.41 2.93 13.92
N ALA A 112 5.14 2.63 13.68
CA ALA A 112 4.62 2.13 12.42
C ALA A 112 4.56 3.21 11.33
N CYS A 113 4.64 2.74 10.07
CA CYS A 113 4.67 3.57 8.88
C CYS A 113 3.49 3.31 7.94
N SER A 114 3.12 4.34 7.17
CA SER A 114 2.34 4.17 5.94
C SER A 114 3.07 4.75 4.74
N VAL A 115 2.81 4.16 3.57
CA VAL A 115 3.26 4.67 2.28
C VAL A 115 2.04 4.84 1.39
N LEU A 116 1.85 6.04 0.84
CA LEU A 116 0.67 6.33 0.02
C LEU A 116 0.99 7.24 -1.15
N SER A 117 0.30 7.04 -2.27
CA SER A 117 0.40 7.94 -3.44
C SER A 117 -0.49 9.19 -3.29
N GLY A 118 -0.67 9.65 -2.06
CA GLY A 118 -1.45 10.82 -1.69
C GLY A 118 -0.71 12.15 -1.91
N ASN A 119 -1.21 13.20 -1.28
CA ASN A 119 -0.60 14.53 -1.27
C ASN A 119 -0.46 15.16 0.13
N ARG A 120 -0.93 14.48 1.18
CA ARG A 120 -0.83 14.91 2.58
C ARG A 120 -0.49 13.72 3.46
N ASN A 121 0.37 13.95 4.44
CA ASN A 121 0.94 12.92 5.31
C ASN A 121 1.11 13.38 6.77
N PHE A 122 0.30 14.33 7.23
CA PHE A 122 0.33 14.77 8.63
C PHE A 122 0.01 13.62 9.58
N GLU A 123 0.56 13.66 10.79
CA GLU A 123 0.27 12.68 11.84
C GLU A 123 -1.24 12.59 12.11
N GLY A 124 -1.74 11.37 12.33
CA GLY A 124 -3.16 11.11 12.55
C GLY A 124 -4.06 11.27 11.31
N ARG A 125 -3.55 11.80 10.18
CA ARG A 125 -4.35 11.98 8.96
C ARG A 125 -4.65 10.67 8.24
N VAL A 126 -3.69 9.76 8.18
CA VAL A 126 -3.81 8.52 7.37
C VAL A 126 -4.48 7.42 8.17
N HIS A 127 -3.99 7.15 9.38
CA HIS A 127 -4.53 6.15 10.30
C HIS A 127 -4.07 6.49 11.73
N PRO A 128 -4.92 6.31 12.77
CA PRO A 128 -4.57 6.69 14.15
C PRO A 128 -3.42 5.88 14.75
N GLU A 129 -3.24 4.63 14.31
CA GLU A 129 -2.17 3.74 14.79
C GLU A 129 -0.86 3.85 13.99
N VAL A 130 -0.75 4.83 13.07
CA VAL A 130 0.44 5.04 12.24
C VAL A 130 0.99 6.45 12.49
N ARG A 131 2.21 6.51 13.05
CA ARG A 131 2.88 7.77 13.42
C ARG A 131 3.61 8.39 12.23
N MET A 132 4.23 7.58 11.36
CA MET A 132 5.01 8.07 10.23
C MET A 132 4.32 7.79 8.89
N ASN A 133 4.17 8.81 8.04
CA ASN A 133 3.43 8.69 6.78
C ASN A 133 4.28 9.25 5.63
N PHE A 134 4.44 8.48 4.56
CA PHE A 134 5.34 8.81 3.46
C PHE A 134 4.58 8.90 2.14
N LEU A 135 4.71 10.04 1.47
CA LEU A 135 4.20 10.22 0.13
C LEU A 135 5.19 9.64 -0.86
N ALA A 136 4.71 8.74 -1.72
CA ALA A 136 5.55 8.06 -2.71
C ALA A 136 4.81 7.87 -4.03
N SER A 137 5.55 7.62 -5.10
CA SER A 137 4.95 7.25 -6.38
C SER A 137 4.24 5.88 -6.27
N PRO A 138 3.19 5.61 -7.06
CA PRO A 138 2.53 4.31 -7.08
C PRO A 138 3.47 3.09 -7.19
N PRO A 139 4.55 3.09 -8.00
CA PRO A 139 5.50 1.97 -8.02
C PRO A 139 6.22 1.77 -6.68
N LEU A 140 6.63 2.85 -6.01
CA LEU A 140 7.28 2.78 -4.70
C LEU A 140 6.31 2.30 -3.61
N VAL A 141 5.03 2.67 -3.69
CA VAL A 141 4.00 2.11 -2.79
C VAL A 141 3.97 0.57 -2.91
N VAL A 142 4.02 0.04 -4.13
CA VAL A 142 4.10 -1.41 -4.34
C VAL A 142 5.40 -1.97 -3.79
N ALA A 143 6.55 -1.37 -4.08
CA ALA A 143 7.85 -1.83 -3.61
C ALA A 143 7.91 -1.93 -2.07
N TYR A 144 7.45 -0.90 -1.36
CA TYR A 144 7.44 -0.89 0.11
C TYR A 144 6.40 -1.83 0.72
N ALA A 145 5.31 -2.14 0.01
CA ALA A 145 4.39 -3.19 0.44
C ALA A 145 5.03 -4.59 0.36
N LEU A 146 5.83 -4.84 -0.68
CA LEU A 146 6.58 -6.09 -0.85
C LEU A 146 7.70 -6.22 0.20
N ALA A 147 8.40 -5.13 0.49
CA ALA A 147 9.44 -5.09 1.53
C ALA A 147 8.84 -5.22 2.94
N GLY A 148 7.75 -4.50 3.21
CA GLY A 148 7.07 -4.44 4.51
C GLY A 148 7.76 -3.54 5.55
N THR A 149 8.81 -2.81 5.17
CA THR A 149 9.56 -1.88 6.02
C THR A 149 10.07 -0.70 5.18
N LEU A 150 10.23 0.46 5.81
CA LEU A 150 10.97 1.60 5.25
C LEU A 150 12.47 1.57 5.55
N ASP A 151 12.88 0.79 6.54
CA ASP A 151 14.29 0.59 6.90
C ASP A 151 14.91 -0.46 5.96
N ILE A 152 15.10 -0.07 4.70
CA ILE A 152 15.66 -0.92 3.65
C ILE A 152 16.30 -0.05 2.56
N ASP A 153 17.46 -0.49 2.08
CA ASP A 153 18.03 -0.01 0.83
C ASP A 153 17.47 -0.83 -0.35
N LEU A 154 16.82 -0.16 -1.30
CA LEU A 154 16.22 -0.77 -2.49
C LEU A 154 17.17 -0.77 -3.70
N THR A 155 18.38 -0.24 -3.55
CA THR A 155 19.42 -0.19 -4.59
C THR A 155 20.45 -1.31 -4.43
#